data_AF-A0A2T7PII4-F1
#
_entry.id   AF-A0A2T7PII4-F1
#
_cell.length_a   1.000
_cell.length_b   1.000
_cell.length_c   1.000
_cell.angle_alpha   90.00
_cell.angle_beta   90.00
_cell.angle_gamma   90.00
#
_symmetry.space_group_name_H-M   'P 1'
#
loop_
_entity.id
_entity.type
_entity.pdbx_description
1 polymer ?
#
loop_
_entity_poly.entity_id
_entity_poly.type
_entity_poly.pdbx_seq_one_letter_code
_entity_poly.pdbx_strand_id
1 'polypeptide(L)'
;MSVDKDGRFKLEVEIEDFRPEELTVKTQDQRVVVCARREEKSGNRTSCRELSREYTLPDTVDPLTIKAFFTDGGKLIVEAPYKDGSHVTGR
;
A
#
# COMPACT_ATOMS: atom_id res chain seq x y z
N MET A 1 -11.03 -2.06 -3.06
CA MET A 1 -10.22 -3.05 -3.79
C MET A 1 -10.94 -3.34 -5.08
N SER A 2 -10.34 -2.98 -6.21
CA SER A 2 -10.92 -3.20 -7.53
C SER A 2 -10.04 -4.20 -8.25
N VAL A 3 -10.65 -5.20 -8.88
CA VAL A 3 -9.94 -6.12 -9.76
C VAL A 3 -9.76 -5.40 -11.10
N ASP A 4 -8.55 -4.98 -11.42
CA ASP A 4 -8.25 -4.45 -12.75
C ASP A 4 -8.43 -5.57 -13.78
N LYS A 5 -8.95 -5.23 -14.98
CA LYS A 5 -9.21 -6.18 -16.08
C LYS A 5 -7.99 -7.01 -16.51
N ASP A 6 -6.78 -6.61 -16.09
CA ASP A 6 -5.52 -7.31 -16.32
C ASP A 6 -5.23 -8.46 -15.32
N GLY A 7 -6.13 -8.75 -14.37
CA GLY A 7 -5.84 -9.78 -13.36
C GLY A 7 -4.73 -9.37 -12.40
N ARG A 8 -4.78 -8.11 -11.95
CA ARG A 8 -3.86 -7.57 -10.94
C ARG A 8 -4.65 -6.99 -9.77
N PHE A 9 -4.10 -7.17 -8.58
CA PHE A 9 -4.54 -6.46 -7.40
C PHE A 9 -4.01 -5.04 -7.45
N LYS A 10 -4.86 -4.06 -7.17
CA LYS A 10 -4.49 -2.66 -7.02
C LYS A 10 -5.17 -2.04 -5.81
N LEU A 11 -4.38 -1.33 -5.02
CA LEU A 11 -4.78 -0.59 -3.83
C LEU A 11 -4.19 0.82 -3.90
N GLU A 12 -5.03 1.82 -3.65
CA GLU A 12 -4.61 3.22 -3.61
C GLU A 12 -4.77 3.74 -2.18
N VAL A 13 -3.70 4.35 -1.66
CA VAL A 13 -3.64 4.91 -0.32
C VAL A 13 -3.24 6.38 -0.42
N GLU A 14 -4.06 7.27 0.10
CA GLU A 14 -3.74 8.70 0.18
C GLU A 14 -2.67 8.94 1.25
N ILE A 15 -1.62 9.66 0.85
CA ILE A 15 -0.42 9.94 1.66
C ILE A 15 0.00 11.41 1.56
N GLU A 16 -0.88 12.31 1.16
CA GLU A 16 -0.56 13.71 0.80
C GLU A 16 0.15 14.49 1.94
N ASP A 17 -0.08 14.11 3.19
CA ASP A 17 0.60 14.67 4.38
C ASP A 17 2.02 14.13 4.63
N PHE A 18 2.50 13.15 3.85
CA PHE A 18 3.75 12.42 4.06
C PHE A 18 4.59 12.34 2.78
N ARG A 19 5.91 12.46 2.89
CA ARG A 19 6.80 12.20 1.75
C ARG A 19 7.01 10.70 1.57
N PRO A 20 7.27 10.23 0.34
CA PRO A 20 7.64 8.84 0.05
C PRO A 20 8.72 8.25 0.97
N GLU A 21 9.70 9.08 1.34
CA GLU A 21 10.83 8.72 2.20
C GLU A 21 10.43 8.49 3.68
N GLU A 22 9.30 9.07 4.10
CA GLU A 22 8.74 8.96 5.46
C GLU A 22 7.80 7.76 5.59
N LEU A 23 7.50 7.09 4.47
CA LEU A 23 6.62 5.93 4.39
C LEU A 23 7.41 4.63 4.43
N THR A 24 6.81 3.62 5.03
CA THR A 24 7.30 2.25 5.08
C THR A 24 6.16 1.32 4.73
N VAL A 25 6.31 0.57 3.64
CA VAL A 25 5.38 -0.47 3.23
C VAL A 25 5.96 -1.82 3.64
N LYS A 26 5.18 -2.61 4.37
CA LYS A 26 5.55 -3.97 4.78
C LYS A 26 4.47 -4.94 4.38
N THR A 27 4.88 -6.15 4.07
CA THR A 27 3.97 -7.27 3.83
C THR A 27 4.18 -8.32 4.91
N GLN A 28 3.12 -8.65 5.64
CA GLN A 28 3.15 -9.64 6.71
C GLN A 28 1.81 -10.38 6.77
N ASP A 29 1.82 -11.71 6.94
CA ASP A 29 0.59 -12.52 7.13
C ASP A 29 -0.52 -12.26 6.09
N GLN A 30 -0.18 -12.20 4.79
CA GLN A 30 -1.09 -11.80 3.71
C GLN A 30 -1.74 -10.43 3.94
N ARG A 31 -1.02 -9.47 4.51
CA ARG A 31 -1.48 -8.09 4.68
C ARG A 31 -0.40 -7.14 4.21
N VAL A 32 -0.83 -6.01 3.66
CA VAL A 32 0.00 -4.84 3.42
C VAL A 32 -0.20 -3.88 4.57
N VAL A 33 0.87 -3.55 5.25
CA VAL A 33 0.93 -2.58 6.32
C VAL A 33 1.66 -1.35 5.79
N VAL A 34 0.96 -0.22 5.76
CA VAL A 34 1.50 1.08 5.39
C VAL A 34 1.67 1.89 6.66
N CYS A 35 2.92 2.17 7.02
CA CYS A 35 3.28 3.06 8.11
C CYS A 35 3.88 4.34 7.55
N ALA A 36 3.57 5.49 8.15
CA ALA A 36 4.28 6.73 7.88
C ALA A 36 4.47 7.49 9.18
N ARG A 37 5.60 8.18 9.32
CA ARG A 37 5.85 9.08 10.44
C ARG A 37 6.57 10.32 9.96
N ARG A 38 6.01 11.47 10.30
CA ARG A 38 6.56 12.78 10.02
C ARG A 38 6.74 13.55 11.31
N GLU A 39 7.90 14.17 11.47
CA GLU A 39 8.17 15.11 12.55
C GLU A 39 8.62 16.44 11.94
N GLU A 40 7.74 17.44 11.98
CA GLU A 40 8.06 18.79 11.51
C GLU A 40 8.36 19.70 12.70
N LYS A 41 9.52 20.36 12.63
CA LYS A 41 9.93 21.37 13.61
C LYS A 41 9.74 22.75 12.98
N SER A 42 8.85 23.55 13.56
CA SER A 42 8.64 24.94 13.18
C SER A 42 8.91 25.85 14.37
N GLY A 43 10.12 26.43 14.40
CA GLY A 43 10.60 27.24 15.52
C GLY A 43 10.60 26.46 16.84
N ASN A 44 9.72 26.86 17.76
CA ASN A 44 9.59 26.26 19.08
C ASN A 44 8.49 25.18 19.16
N ARG A 45 7.84 24.85 18.04
CA ARG A 45 6.80 23.81 17.98
C ARG A 45 7.31 22.61 17.19
N THR A 46 7.03 21.43 17.73
CA THR A 46 7.21 20.16 17.02
C THR A 46 5.83 19.57 16.79
N SER A 47 5.55 19.20 15.54
CA SER A 47 4.36 18.46 15.16
C SER A 47 4.77 17.08 14.68
N CYS A 48 4.24 16.06 15.34
CA CYS A 48 4.42 14.67 14.94
C CYS A 48 3.11 14.17 14.34
N ARG A 49 3.17 13.57 13.15
CA ARG A 49 2.05 12.88 12.52
C ARG A 49 2.47 11.46 12.23
N GLU A 50 1.59 10.53 12.53
CA GLU A 50 1.80 9.10 12.29
C GLU A 50 0.57 8.54 11.58
N LEU A 51 0.82 7.67 10.61
CA LEU A 51 -0.20 6.93 9.87
C LEU A 51 0.12 5.44 9.98
N SER A 52 -0.88 4.64 10.32
CA SER A 52 -0.83 3.18 10.24
C SER A 52 -2.11 2.69 9.59
N ARG A 53 -1.97 2.07 8.41
CA ARG A 53 -3.08 1.44 7.70
C ARG A 53 -2.72 0.02 7.30
N GLU A 54 -3.67 -0.88 7.45
CA GLU A 54 -3.50 -2.29 7.15
C GLU A 54 -4.56 -2.74 6.16
N TYR A 55 -4.13 -3.52 5.17
CA TYR A 55 -4.98 -4.01 4.10
C TYR A 55 -4.74 -5.50 3.91
N THR A 56 -5.78 -6.30 4.11
CA THR A 56 -5.71 -7.74 3.86
C THR A 56 -5.62 -8.01 2.36
N LEU A 57 -4.62 -8.78 1.96
CA LEU A 57 -4.47 -9.28 0.61
C LEU A 57 -5.35 -10.52 0.44
N PRO A 58 -5.99 -10.69 -0.72
CA PRO A 58 -6.64 -11.95 -1.03
C PRO A 58 -5.59 -13.06 -1.23
N ASP A 59 -5.96 -14.32 -0.96
CA ASP A 59 -5.11 -15.50 -1.16
C ASP A 59 -4.55 -15.65 -2.58
N THR A 60 -5.25 -15.05 -3.55
CA THR A 60 -4.84 -15.00 -4.96
C THR A 60 -3.66 -14.08 -5.22
N VAL A 61 -3.22 -13.27 -4.25
CA VAL A 61 -2.06 -12.37 -4.38
C VAL A 61 -0.88 -12.94 -3.62
N ASP A 62 0.31 -12.89 -4.22
CA ASP A 62 1.54 -13.21 -3.52
C ASP A 62 2.12 -11.93 -2.88
N PRO A 63 2.23 -11.85 -1.54
CA PRO A 63 2.82 -10.70 -0.85
C PRO A 63 4.26 -10.40 -1.28
N LEU A 64 5.03 -11.40 -1.74
CA LEU A 64 6.40 -11.21 -2.23
C LEU A 64 6.46 -10.50 -3.58
N THR A 65 5.35 -10.48 -4.33
CA THR A 65 5.25 -9.85 -5.65
C THR A 65 4.67 -8.44 -5.59
N ILE A 66 4.33 -7.96 -4.38
CA ILE A 66 3.81 -6.62 -4.15
C ILE A 66 4.84 -5.58 -4.58
N LYS A 67 4.37 -4.62 -5.37
CA LYS A 67 5.09 -3.42 -5.75
C LYS A 67 4.33 -2.20 -5.25
N ALA A 68 5.08 -1.19 -4.84
CA ALA A 68 4.56 0.06 -4.31
C ALA A 68 5.15 1.22 -5.12
N PHE A 69 4.29 2.14 -5.56
CA PHE A 69 4.66 3.29 -6.35
C PHE A 69 4.03 4.55 -5.77
N PHE A 70 4.77 5.64 -5.79
CA PHE A 70 4.27 6.94 -5.38
C PHE A 70 3.89 7.75 -6.61
N THR A 71 2.74 8.41 -6.52
CA THR A 71 2.28 9.35 -7.54
C THR A 71 2.50 10.78 -7.05
N ASP A 72 2.74 11.70 -7.99
CA ASP A 72 2.92 13.13 -7.72
C ASP A 72 1.69 13.75 -7.04
N GLY A 73 0.51 13.17 -7.25
CA GLY A 73 -0.75 13.56 -6.62
C GLY A 73 -0.96 13.04 -5.19
N GLY A 74 0.10 12.74 -4.44
CA GLY A 74 -0.02 12.39 -3.03
C GLY A 74 -0.67 11.02 -2.75
N LYS A 75 -0.55 10.06 -3.67
CA LYS A 75 -1.07 8.70 -3.48
C LYS A 75 0.03 7.65 -3.61
N LEU A 76 -0.02 6.67 -2.73
CA LEU A 76 0.70 5.41 -2.81
C LEU A 76 -0.19 4.38 -3.52
N ILE A 77 0.30 3.83 -4.62
CA ILE A 77 -0.31 2.73 -5.35
C ILE A 77 0.43 1.45 -4.98
N VAL A 78 -0.29 0.47 -4.46
CA VAL A 78 0.21 -0.87 -4.19
C VAL A 78 -0.43 -1.82 -5.19
N GLU A 79 0.39 -2.51 -5.99
CA GLU A 79 -0.09 -3.46 -6.99
C GLU A 79 0.66 -4.79 -6.92
N ALA A 80 -0.02 -5.87 -7.33
CA ALA A 80 0.58 -7.19 -7.45
C ALA A 80 -0.14 -8.02 -8.52
N PRO A 81 0.59 -8.89 -9.24
CA PRO A 81 -0.03 -9.91 -10.06
C PRO A 81 -0.82 -10.90 -9.19
N TYR A 82 -1.93 -11.41 -9.71
CA TYR A 82 -2.51 -12.63 -9.13
C TYR A 82 -1.60 -13.83 -9.43
N LYS A 83 -1.57 -14.79 -8.51
CA LYS A 83 -0.85 -16.05 -8.65
C LYS A 83 -1.35 -16.74 -9.92
N ASP A 84 -0.42 -17.03 -10.83
CA ASP A 84 -0.70 -17.78 -12.05
C ASP A 84 -1.35 -19.11 -11.67
N GLY A 85 -2.59 -19.32 -12.09
CA GLY A 85 -3.35 -20.51 -11.73
C GLY A 85 -4.43 -20.35 -10.67
N SER A 86 -4.81 -19.14 -10.23
CA SER A 86 -6.18 -18.95 -9.71
C SER A 86 -7.17 -19.00 -10.87
N HIS A 87 -7.29 -20.19 -11.47
CA HIS A 87 -8.50 -20.62 -12.14
C HIS A 87 -9.60 -20.40 -11.11
N VAL A 88 -10.40 -19.34 -11.32
CA VAL A 88 -11.71 -19.22 -10.70
C VAL A 88 -12.47 -20.46 -11.15
N THR A 89 -12.41 -21.53 -10.34
CA THR A 89 -13.16 -22.74 -10.61
C THR A 89 -14.62 -22.34 -10.52
N GLY A 90 -15.22 -22.12 -11.69
CA GLY A 90 -16.64 -21.91 -11.81
C GLY A 90 -17.38 -23.08 -11.18
N ARG A 91 -18.41 -22.75 -10.42
CA ARG A 91 -19.61 -23.55 -10.35
C ARG A 91 -20.82 -22.65 -10.12
#